data_AF-A0A9X0CFD9-F1
#
_entry.id   AF-A0A9X0CFD9-F1
#
_cell.length_a   1.000
_cell.length_b   1.000
_cell.length_c   1.000
_cell.angle_alpha   90.00
_cell.angle_beta   90.00
_cell.angle_gamma   90.00
#
_symmetry.space_group_name_H-M   'P 1'
#
loop_
_entity.id
_entity.type
_entity.pdbx_description
1 polymer ?
#
loop_
_entity_poly.entity_id
_entity_poly.type
_entity_poly.pdbx_seq_one_letter_code
_entity_poly.pdbx_strand_id
1 'polypeptide(L)'
;MSLSSTIRNQGNEFYSQASRLDKDCTPQQAKDLYERALSCYYQAKDKAENRDDECSAAKNIGKAAWRIAAVLTKRGGEKPQTIIFYLHEAIKALCTAYNNSEERKDPEWRGEVFETITVCLQEVMNAADEFGDSHQKIIQLEKLTFITTVKEAASDVQMSLATLYFHDGTSKLQNGDYKKMPVTHEGLLSSH
;
A
#
# COMPACT_ATOMS: atom_id res chain seq x y z
N MET A 1 22.37 3.14 20.16
CA MET A 1 21.74 3.28 18.84
C MET A 1 21.87 1.92 18.16
N SER A 2 20.76 1.27 17.78
CA SER A 2 20.80 -0.07 17.18
C SER A 2 21.30 -0.04 15.73
N LEU A 3 21.76 -1.18 15.21
CA LEU A 3 22.16 -1.30 13.80
C LEU A 3 21.00 -0.93 12.86
N SER A 4 19.78 -1.39 13.18
CA SER A 4 18.56 -0.99 12.48
C SER A 4 18.41 0.53 12.43
N SER A 5 18.55 1.22 13.57
CA SER A 5 18.45 2.68 13.63
C SER A 5 19.51 3.37 12.78
N THR A 6 20.76 2.89 12.78
CA THR A 6 21.83 3.47 11.95
C THR A 6 21.51 3.36 10.46
N ILE A 7 21.04 2.20 10.01
CA ILE A 7 20.67 1.98 8.60
C ILE A 7 19.44 2.81 8.22
N ARG A 8 18.43 2.92 9.11
CA ARG A 8 17.28 3.83 8.88
C ARG A 8 17.73 5.28 8.71
N ASN A 9 18.71 5.73 9.49
CA ASN A 9 19.21 7.11 9.36
C ASN A 9 19.88 7.34 7.99
N GLN A 10 20.63 6.37 7.47
CA GLN A 10 21.17 6.43 6.10
C GLN A 10 20.03 6.46 5.06
N GLY A 11 18.99 5.64 5.24
CA GLY A 11 17.80 5.70 4.39
C GLY A 11 17.10 7.06 4.44
N ASN A 12 17.02 7.69 5.62
CA ASN A 12 16.41 9.01 5.82
C ASN A 12 17.18 10.11 5.08
N GLU A 13 18.50 10.00 4.93
CA GLU A 13 19.30 10.92 4.12
C GLU A 13 18.87 10.86 2.65
N PHE A 14 18.79 9.66 2.06
CA PHE A 14 18.30 9.49 0.68
C PHE A 14 16.85 9.96 0.53
N TYR A 15 15.98 9.61 1.48
CA TYR A 15 14.58 10.01 1.45
C TYR A 15 14.42 11.54 1.49
N SER A 16 15.23 12.21 2.31
CA SER A 16 15.21 13.68 2.42
C SER A 16 15.71 14.35 1.15
N GLN A 17 16.76 13.81 0.52
CA GLN A 17 17.25 14.28 -0.78
C GLN A 17 16.20 14.09 -1.87
N ALA A 18 15.59 12.90 -1.96
CA ALA A 18 14.52 12.59 -2.89
C ALA A 18 13.33 13.55 -2.74
N SER A 19 12.94 13.85 -1.50
CA SER A 19 11.81 14.73 -1.19
C SER A 19 12.05 16.21 -1.56
N ARG A 20 13.31 16.63 -1.71
CA ARG A 20 13.66 17.95 -2.26
C ARG A 20 13.55 17.93 -3.78
N LEU A 21 14.13 16.91 -4.42
CA LEU A 21 14.10 16.73 -5.87
C LEU A 21 12.70 16.53 -6.46
N ASP A 22 11.79 15.87 -5.74
CA ASP A 22 10.38 15.74 -6.12
C ASP A 22 9.66 17.10 -6.16
N LYS A 23 10.09 18.07 -5.35
CA LYS A 23 9.59 19.46 -5.41
C LYS A 23 10.17 20.24 -6.58
N ASP A 24 11.41 19.92 -6.94
CA ASP A 24 12.16 20.59 -8.02
C ASP A 24 11.93 19.96 -9.41
N CYS A 25 10.90 19.12 -9.56
CA CYS A 25 10.50 18.48 -10.82
C CYS A 25 11.58 17.62 -11.49
N THR A 26 12.32 16.81 -10.73
CA THR A 26 13.24 15.78 -11.26
C THR A 26 12.78 14.35 -10.92
N PRO A 27 11.66 13.85 -11.50
CA PRO A 27 10.98 12.63 -11.05
C PRO A 27 11.86 11.39 -11.05
N GLN A 28 12.69 11.20 -12.08
CA GLN A 28 13.54 10.00 -12.18
C GLN A 28 14.59 9.97 -11.07
N GLN A 29 15.27 11.09 -10.81
CA GLN A 29 16.28 11.17 -9.76
C GLN A 29 15.66 11.03 -8.36
N ALA A 30 14.47 11.61 -8.16
CA ALA A 30 13.71 11.43 -6.92
C ALA A 30 13.35 9.96 -6.70
N LYS A 31 12.83 9.27 -7.74
CA LYS A 31 12.54 7.84 -7.70
C LYS A 31 13.77 7.01 -7.32
N ASP A 32 14.89 7.22 -8.01
CA ASP A 32 16.11 6.44 -7.78
C ASP A 32 16.62 6.60 -6.33
N LEU A 33 16.51 7.80 -5.76
CA LEU A 33 16.85 8.04 -4.36
C LEU A 33 15.83 7.42 -3.39
N TYR A 34 14.53 7.45 -3.70
CA TYR A 34 13.55 6.73 -2.89
C TYR A 34 13.78 5.21 -2.92
N GLU A 35 14.17 4.62 -4.05
CA GLU A 35 14.53 3.20 -4.16
C GLU A 35 15.76 2.86 -3.32
N ARG A 36 16.76 3.75 -3.26
CA ARG A 36 17.92 3.61 -2.35
C ARG A 36 17.49 3.69 -0.89
N ALA A 37 16.62 4.64 -0.53
CA ALA A 37 16.06 4.74 0.81
C ALA A 37 15.30 3.45 1.20
N LEU A 38 14.47 2.95 0.29
CA LEU A 38 13.71 1.71 0.46
C LEU A 38 14.62 0.51 0.72
N SER A 39 15.71 0.37 -0.05
CA SER A 39 16.72 -0.68 0.18
C SER A 39 17.35 -0.59 1.57
N CYS A 40 17.71 0.61 2.03
CA CYS A 40 18.19 0.81 3.40
C CYS A 40 17.12 0.39 4.42
N TYR A 41 15.86 0.76 4.24
CA TYR A 41 14.81 0.43 5.20
C TYR A 41 14.51 -1.08 5.25
N TYR A 42 14.58 -1.79 4.13
CA TYR A 42 14.51 -3.25 4.12
C TYR A 42 15.66 -3.87 4.92
N GLN A 43 16.90 -3.43 4.67
CA GLN A 43 18.06 -3.88 5.46
C GLN A 43 17.89 -3.56 6.95
N ALA A 44 17.37 -2.38 7.29
CA ALA A 44 17.14 -2.00 8.67
C ALA A 44 16.08 -2.87 9.35
N LYS A 45 15.04 -3.28 8.62
CA LYS A 45 14.03 -4.22 9.12
C LYS A 45 14.65 -5.59 9.39
N ASP A 46 15.49 -6.10 8.50
CA ASP A 46 16.19 -7.38 8.67
C ASP A 46 17.20 -7.36 9.84
N LYS A 47 17.67 -6.17 10.22
CA LYS A 47 18.57 -5.94 11.37
C LYS A 47 17.83 -5.46 12.62
N ALA A 48 16.49 -5.47 12.64
CA ALA A 48 15.72 -5.09 13.81
C ALA A 48 15.87 -6.17 14.90
N GLU A 49 16.25 -5.76 16.10
CA GLU A 49 16.43 -6.66 17.25
C GLU A 49 15.18 -6.69 18.16
N ASN A 50 14.25 -5.77 17.92
CA ASN A 50 13.03 -5.62 18.71
C ASN A 50 11.89 -5.05 17.84
N ARG A 51 10.65 -5.15 18.35
CA ARG A 51 9.46 -4.67 17.66
C ARG A 51 9.42 -3.15 17.44
N ASP A 52 10.09 -2.37 18.29
CA ASP A 52 10.14 -0.91 18.13
C ASP A 52 10.95 -0.51 16.88
N ASP A 53 12.10 -1.14 16.69
CA ASP A 53 12.91 -0.98 15.48
C ASP A 53 12.20 -1.54 14.25
N GLU A 54 11.55 -2.69 14.38
CA GLU A 54 10.81 -3.33 13.29
C GLU A 54 9.66 -2.44 12.79
N CYS A 55 8.80 -1.92 13.69
CA CYS A 55 7.69 -1.06 13.29
C CYS A 55 8.17 0.28 12.71
N SER A 56 9.29 0.80 13.22
CA SER A 56 9.91 2.02 12.70
C SER A 56 10.48 1.81 11.28
N ALA A 57 11.15 0.68 11.04
CA ALA A 57 11.64 0.30 9.72
C ALA A 57 10.47 0.07 8.74
N ALA A 58 9.43 -0.63 9.19
CA ALA A 58 8.23 -0.90 8.39
C ALA A 58 7.49 0.39 7.99
N LYS A 59 7.35 1.38 8.90
CA LYS A 59 6.80 2.70 8.57
C LYS A 59 7.61 3.39 7.48
N ASN A 60 8.94 3.33 7.57
CA ASN A 60 9.83 3.95 6.60
C ASN A 60 9.78 3.27 5.22
N ILE A 61 9.72 1.93 5.16
CA ILE A 61 9.46 1.17 3.93
C ILE A 61 8.14 1.65 3.30
N GLY A 62 7.09 1.67 4.11
CA GLY A 62 5.75 2.11 3.70
C GLY A 62 5.74 3.48 3.04
N LYS A 63 6.33 4.47 3.72
CA LYS A 63 6.43 5.84 3.22
C LYS A 63 7.29 5.94 1.95
N ALA A 64 8.42 5.26 1.88
CA ALA A 64 9.27 5.30 0.69
C ALA A 64 8.55 4.70 -0.53
N ALA A 65 7.91 3.54 -0.38
CA ALA A 65 7.13 2.91 -1.44
C ALA A 65 5.98 3.82 -1.90
N TRP A 66 5.24 4.43 -0.97
CA TRP A 66 4.18 5.39 -1.31
C TRP A 66 4.72 6.59 -2.09
N ARG A 67 5.88 7.14 -1.70
CA ARG A 67 6.49 8.25 -2.44
C ARG A 67 6.96 7.85 -3.84
N ILE A 68 7.45 6.62 -4.03
CA ILE A 68 7.76 6.11 -5.37
C ILE A 68 6.49 6.08 -6.22
N ALA A 69 5.38 5.54 -5.70
CA ALA A 69 4.10 5.54 -6.40
C ALA A 69 3.66 6.96 -6.78
N ALA A 70 3.73 7.92 -5.84
CA ALA A 70 3.38 9.31 -6.10
C ALA A 70 4.22 9.95 -7.22
N VAL A 71 5.53 9.69 -7.24
CA VAL A 71 6.44 10.19 -8.30
C VAL A 71 6.07 9.59 -9.67
N LEU A 72 5.77 8.29 -9.72
CA LEU A 72 5.35 7.60 -10.94
C LEU A 72 4.03 8.15 -11.48
N THR A 73 3.05 8.38 -10.60
CA THR A 73 1.77 9.00 -10.95
C THR A 73 1.96 10.40 -11.54
N LYS A 74 2.77 11.26 -10.90
CA LYS A 74 3.04 12.63 -11.38
C LYS A 74 3.76 12.67 -12.73
N ARG A 75 4.71 11.75 -12.96
CA ARG A 75 5.47 11.68 -14.22
C ARG A 75 4.54 11.47 -15.42
N GLY A 76 3.45 10.74 -15.22
CA GLY A 76 2.55 10.32 -16.29
C GLY A 76 3.19 9.27 -17.21
N GLY A 77 2.35 8.50 -17.91
CA GLY A 77 2.80 7.49 -18.87
C GLY A 77 3.33 6.18 -18.25
N GLU A 78 3.37 6.09 -16.93
CA GLU A 78 3.63 4.84 -16.21
C GLU A 78 2.41 3.93 -16.26
N LYS A 79 2.64 2.62 -16.28
CA LYS A 79 1.56 1.63 -16.27
C LYS A 79 0.88 1.63 -14.89
N PRO A 80 -0.46 1.63 -14.80
CA PRO A 80 -1.15 1.60 -13.52
C PRO A 80 -0.73 0.40 -12.64
N GLN A 81 -0.35 -0.73 -13.25
CA GLN A 81 0.18 -1.89 -12.52
C GLN A 81 1.46 -1.58 -11.72
N THR A 82 2.35 -0.75 -12.26
CA THR A 82 3.60 -0.37 -11.58
C THR A 82 3.31 0.53 -10.38
N ILE A 83 2.36 1.46 -10.52
CA ILE A 83 1.91 2.34 -9.44
C ILE A 83 1.28 1.49 -8.32
N ILE A 84 0.34 0.61 -8.68
CA ILE A 84 -0.34 -0.29 -7.74
C ILE A 84 0.63 -1.24 -7.04
N PHE A 85 1.67 -1.72 -7.72
CA PHE A 85 2.71 -2.53 -7.09
C PHE A 85 3.36 -1.81 -5.90
N TYR A 86 3.79 -0.56 -6.09
CA TYR A 86 4.40 0.24 -5.02
C TYR A 86 3.39 0.60 -3.91
N LEU A 87 2.13 0.84 -4.26
CA LEU A 87 1.08 1.08 -3.26
C LEU A 87 0.79 -0.18 -2.42
N HIS A 88 0.77 -1.37 -3.02
CA HIS A 88 0.63 -2.63 -2.27
C HIS A 88 1.79 -2.85 -1.30
N GLU A 89 3.02 -2.60 -1.76
CA GLU A 89 4.21 -2.66 -0.89
C GLU A 89 4.09 -1.65 0.27
N ALA A 90 3.60 -0.44 -0.02
CA ALA A 90 3.36 0.58 1.00
C ALA A 90 2.35 0.10 2.05
N ILE A 91 1.18 -0.38 1.62
CA ILE A 91 0.09 -0.85 2.49
C ILE A 91 0.57 -2.01 3.37
N LYS A 92 1.23 -3.01 2.79
CA LYS A 92 1.74 -4.17 3.53
C LYS A 92 2.72 -3.76 4.63
N ALA A 93 3.65 -2.87 4.31
CA ALA A 93 4.64 -2.38 5.26
C ALA A 93 4.00 -1.51 6.36
N LEU A 94 3.09 -0.61 6.00
CA LEU A 94 2.37 0.23 6.96
C LEU A 94 1.46 -0.58 7.88
N CYS A 95 0.77 -1.60 7.37
CA CYS A 95 -0.02 -2.52 8.18
C CYS A 95 0.86 -3.27 9.20
N THR A 96 2.06 -3.70 8.78
CA THR A 96 3.06 -4.28 9.70
C THR A 96 3.46 -3.27 10.77
N ALA A 97 3.73 -2.02 10.38
CA ALA A 97 4.10 -0.95 11.30
C ALA A 97 2.99 -0.64 12.31
N TYR A 98 1.73 -0.58 11.86
CA TYR A 98 0.57 -0.32 12.70
C TYR A 98 0.31 -1.46 13.68
N ASN A 99 0.28 -2.71 13.20
CA ASN A 99 -0.01 -3.86 14.06
C ASN A 99 1.08 -4.10 15.13
N ASN A 100 2.34 -3.79 14.83
CA ASN A 100 3.45 -4.01 15.76
C ASN A 100 3.73 -2.83 16.72
N SER A 101 3.00 -1.71 16.61
CA SER A 101 3.30 -0.48 17.36
C SER A 101 2.42 -0.21 18.58
N GLU A 102 1.40 -1.03 18.86
CA GLU A 102 0.34 -0.76 19.85
C GLU A 102 0.89 -0.40 21.24
N GLU A 103 1.88 -1.14 21.71
CA GLU A 103 2.46 -0.92 23.05
C GLU A 103 3.78 -0.12 23.04
N ARG A 104 4.21 0.40 21.89
CA ARG A 104 5.58 0.94 21.71
C ARG A 104 5.61 2.35 21.14
N LYS A 105 4.57 2.75 20.40
CA LYS A 105 4.45 4.07 19.81
C LYS A 105 3.22 4.78 20.37
N ASP A 106 3.33 6.09 20.50
CA ASP A 106 2.24 6.92 20.95
C ASP A 106 1.08 6.96 19.93
N PRO A 107 -0.13 7.39 20.35
CA PRO A 107 -1.29 7.45 19.49
C PRO A 107 -1.13 8.36 18.26
N GLU A 108 -0.35 9.43 18.34
CA GLU A 108 -0.12 10.35 17.22
C GLU A 108 0.68 9.66 16.11
N TRP A 109 1.77 8.97 16.49
CA TRP A 109 2.56 8.17 15.55
C TRP A 109 1.72 7.09 14.87
N ARG A 110 0.85 6.42 15.63
CA ARG A 110 -0.06 5.39 15.12
C ARG A 110 -1.12 5.98 14.19
N GLY A 111 -1.69 7.14 14.56
CA GLY A 111 -2.65 7.88 13.75
C GLY A 111 -2.08 8.26 12.39
N GLU A 112 -0.85 8.77 12.35
CA GLU A 112 -0.16 9.11 11.10
C GLU A 112 0.03 7.89 10.18
N VAL A 113 0.38 6.73 10.75
CA VAL A 113 0.51 5.48 9.99
C VAL A 113 -0.83 5.06 9.42
N PHE A 114 -1.89 5.11 10.24
CA PHE A 114 -3.23 4.76 9.81
C PHE A 114 -3.74 5.67 8.70
N GLU A 115 -3.59 6.98 8.84
CA GLU A 115 -3.95 7.96 7.80
C GLU A 115 -3.21 7.65 6.49
N THR A 116 -1.92 7.32 6.57
CA THR A 116 -1.14 6.94 5.38
C THR A 116 -1.67 5.66 4.73
N ILE A 117 -2.11 4.66 5.52
CA ILE A 117 -2.74 3.44 4.99
C ILE A 117 -4.01 3.80 4.22
N THR A 118 -4.90 4.61 4.80
CA THR A 118 -6.15 5.02 4.18
C THR A 118 -5.92 5.76 2.87
N VAL A 119 -4.94 6.66 2.82
CA VAL A 119 -4.56 7.37 1.59
C VAL A 119 -4.05 6.40 0.53
N CYS A 120 -3.14 5.47 0.88
CA CYS A 120 -2.63 4.47 -0.06
C CYS A 120 -3.74 3.58 -0.61
N LEU A 121 -4.71 3.17 0.22
CA LEU A 121 -5.86 2.37 -0.22
C LEU A 121 -6.71 3.13 -1.25
N GLN A 122 -7.01 4.40 -0.97
CA GLN A 122 -7.75 5.24 -1.91
C GLN A 122 -6.97 5.42 -3.23
N GLU A 123 -5.66 5.60 -3.17
CA GLU A 123 -4.81 5.72 -4.36
C GLU A 123 -4.81 4.42 -5.20
N VAL A 124 -4.87 3.24 -4.58
CA VAL A 124 -5.03 1.96 -5.32
C VAL A 124 -6.37 1.91 -6.01
N MET A 125 -7.45 2.31 -5.34
CA MET A 125 -8.79 2.35 -5.94
C MET A 125 -8.83 3.29 -7.14
N ASN A 126 -8.24 4.48 -7.03
CA ASN A 126 -8.16 5.46 -8.10
C ASN A 126 -7.32 4.94 -9.28
N ALA A 127 -6.14 4.36 -9.01
CA ALA A 127 -5.29 3.78 -10.05
C ALA A 127 -5.95 2.58 -10.75
N ALA A 128 -6.78 1.82 -10.01
CA ALA A 128 -7.52 0.70 -10.59
C ALA A 128 -8.67 1.15 -11.51
N ASP A 129 -9.21 2.36 -11.31
CA ASP A 129 -10.21 2.94 -12.21
C ASP A 129 -9.63 3.25 -13.60
N GLU A 130 -8.32 3.46 -13.71
CA GLU A 130 -7.64 3.68 -14.99
C GLU A 130 -7.58 2.44 -15.89
N PHE A 131 -7.86 1.24 -15.37
CA PHE A 131 -7.88 0.03 -16.20
C PHE A 131 -9.06 -0.03 -17.18
N GLY A 132 -10.14 0.72 -16.93
CA GLY A 132 -11.34 0.71 -17.77
C GLY A 132 -12.13 -0.62 -17.77
N ASP A 133 -11.69 -1.61 -17.00
CA ASP A 133 -12.32 -2.93 -16.85
C ASP A 133 -12.65 -3.20 -15.38
N SER A 134 -13.95 -3.31 -15.08
CA SER A 134 -14.47 -3.63 -13.75
C SER A 134 -13.88 -4.93 -13.18
N HIS A 135 -13.55 -5.91 -14.03
CA HIS A 135 -12.96 -7.16 -13.57
C HIS A 135 -11.52 -6.98 -13.08
N GLN A 136 -10.71 -6.17 -13.79
CA GLN A 136 -9.37 -5.81 -13.32
C GLN A 136 -9.42 -5.05 -12.00
N LYS A 137 -10.40 -4.15 -11.84
CA LYS A 137 -10.61 -3.43 -10.58
C LYS A 137 -10.93 -4.40 -9.43
N ILE A 138 -11.82 -5.35 -9.64
CA ILE A 138 -12.15 -6.40 -8.66
C ILE A 138 -10.88 -7.20 -8.28
N ILE A 139 -10.09 -7.67 -9.24
CA ILE A 139 -8.85 -8.41 -8.97
C ILE A 139 -7.87 -7.61 -8.09
N GLN A 140 -7.74 -6.30 -8.29
CA GLN A 140 -6.87 -5.50 -7.44
C GLN A 140 -7.44 -5.33 -6.03
N LEU A 141 -8.74 -5.09 -5.87
CA LEU A 141 -9.36 -4.99 -4.54
C LEU A 141 -9.35 -6.32 -3.79
N GLU A 142 -9.49 -7.45 -4.46
CA GLU A 142 -9.30 -8.76 -3.84
C GLU A 142 -7.89 -8.89 -3.28
N LYS A 143 -6.85 -8.52 -4.02
CA LYS A 143 -5.47 -8.49 -3.50
C LYS A 143 -5.34 -7.58 -2.28
N LEU A 144 -6.01 -6.42 -2.29
CA LEU A 144 -6.02 -5.51 -1.13
C LEU A 144 -6.57 -6.18 0.14
N THR A 145 -7.60 -7.01 0.02
CA THR A 145 -8.15 -7.73 1.19
C THR A 145 -7.14 -8.66 1.85
N PHE A 146 -6.21 -9.25 1.07
CA PHE A 146 -5.18 -10.14 1.61
C PHE A 146 -4.04 -9.40 2.31
N ILE A 147 -3.70 -8.20 1.83
CA ILE A 147 -2.54 -7.44 2.36
C ILE A 147 -2.91 -6.43 3.45
N THR A 148 -4.20 -6.05 3.55
CA THR A 148 -4.67 -5.06 4.53
C THR A 148 -5.00 -5.77 5.85
N THR A 149 -4.04 -5.83 6.76
CA THR A 149 -4.18 -6.57 8.03
C THR A 149 -4.64 -5.71 9.21
N VAL A 150 -4.85 -4.41 8.99
CA VAL A 150 -5.45 -3.49 9.98
C VAL A 150 -6.96 -3.58 9.86
N LYS A 151 -7.66 -3.95 10.94
CA LYS A 151 -9.08 -4.33 10.91
C LYS A 151 -9.98 -3.20 10.38
N GLU A 152 -9.74 -1.99 10.85
CA GLU A 152 -10.49 -0.80 10.48
C GLU A 152 -10.36 -0.54 8.98
N ALA A 153 -9.13 -0.54 8.45
CA ALA A 153 -8.85 -0.35 7.03
C ALA A 153 -9.36 -1.53 6.17
N ALA A 154 -9.28 -2.77 6.68
CA ALA A 154 -9.76 -3.95 5.98
C ALA A 154 -11.27 -3.93 5.77
N SER A 155 -12.03 -3.41 6.75
CA SER A 155 -13.47 -3.23 6.64
C SER A 155 -13.84 -2.31 5.48
N ASP A 156 -13.10 -1.21 5.29
CA ASP A 156 -13.33 -0.27 4.19
C ASP A 156 -13.09 -0.94 2.83
N VAL A 157 -12.00 -1.71 2.69
CA VAL A 157 -11.71 -2.48 1.47
C VAL A 157 -12.80 -3.49 1.16
N GLN A 158 -13.27 -4.23 2.17
CA GLN A 158 -14.35 -5.21 2.01
C GLN A 158 -15.66 -4.55 1.56
N MET A 159 -15.99 -3.39 2.13
CA MET A 159 -17.17 -2.63 1.73
C MET A 159 -17.08 -2.15 0.27
N SER A 160 -15.92 -1.63 -0.15
CA SER A 160 -15.68 -1.24 -1.54
C SER A 160 -15.78 -2.43 -2.49
N LEU A 161 -15.21 -3.58 -2.12
CA LEU A 161 -15.26 -4.80 -2.93
C LEU A 161 -16.70 -5.33 -3.06
N ALA A 162 -17.45 -5.37 -1.96
CA ALA A 162 -18.86 -5.76 -1.98
C ALA A 162 -19.70 -4.84 -2.88
N THR A 163 -19.44 -3.54 -2.85
CA THR A 163 -20.08 -2.54 -3.71
C THR A 163 -19.78 -2.80 -5.19
N LEU A 164 -18.53 -3.09 -5.54
CA LEU A 164 -18.16 -3.45 -6.92
C LEU A 164 -18.85 -4.73 -7.40
N TYR A 165 -18.87 -5.76 -6.57
CA TYR A 165 -19.55 -7.01 -6.90
C TYR A 165 -21.04 -6.82 -7.14
N PHE A 166 -21.69 -6.00 -6.31
CA PHE A 166 -23.11 -5.67 -6.47
C PHE A 166 -23.37 -4.94 -7.79
N HIS A 167 -22.55 -3.95 -8.14
CA HIS A 167 -22.68 -3.22 -9.39
C HIS A 167 -22.41 -4.10 -10.62
N ASP A 168 -21.33 -4.89 -10.62
CA ASP A 168 -21.03 -5.84 -11.71
C ASP A 168 -22.15 -6.85 -11.91
N GLY A 169 -22.66 -7.43 -10.81
CA GLY A 169 -23.77 -8.38 -10.85
C GLY A 169 -25.05 -7.77 -11.41
N THR A 170 -25.40 -6.55 -10.98
CA THR A 170 -26.58 -5.82 -11.46
C THR A 170 -26.47 -5.52 -12.96
N SER A 171 -25.32 -5.03 -13.42
CA SER A 171 -25.09 -4.73 -14.84
C SER A 171 -25.15 -5.99 -15.71
N LYS A 172 -24.54 -7.11 -15.27
CA LYS A 172 -24.61 -8.39 -16.00
C LYS A 172 -26.03 -8.96 -16.06
N LEU A 173 -26.81 -8.80 -14.98
CA LEU A 173 -28.21 -9.22 -14.96
C LEU A 173 -29.04 -8.41 -15.95
N GLN A 174 -28.88 -7.08 -15.97
CA GLN A 174 -29.58 -6.19 -16.91
C GLN A 174 -29.24 -6.48 -18.37
N ASN A 175 -28.00 -6.88 -18.65
CA ASN A 175 -27.53 -7.15 -20.02
C ASN A 175 -27.76 -8.61 -20.47
N GLY A 176 -28.39 -9.46 -19.65
CA GLY A 176 -28.63 -10.87 -19.97
C GLY A 176 -27.39 -11.77 -19.91
N ASP A 177 -26.25 -11.26 -19.43
CA ASP A 177 -24.94 -11.92 -19.31
C ASP A 177 -24.73 -12.61 -17.93
N TYR A 178 -25.82 -12.94 -17.23
CA TYR A 178 -25.80 -13.45 -15.85
C TYR A 178 -25.01 -14.76 -15.64
N LYS A 179 -24.71 -15.50 -16.71
CA LYS A 179 -23.89 -16.73 -16.64
C LYS A 179 -22.38 -16.47 -16.52
N LYS A 180 -21.91 -15.22 -16.70
CA LYS A 180 -20.51 -14.81 -16.58
C LYS A 180 -20.19 -14.12 -15.24
N MET A 181 -20.97 -14.38 -14.20
CA MET A 181 -20.62 -13.88 -12.87
C MET A 181 -19.31 -14.53 -12.40
N PRO A 182 -18.37 -13.78 -11.83
CA PRO A 182 -17.20 -14.36 -11.18
C PRO A 182 -17.72 -15.23 -10.04
N VAL A 183 -17.38 -16.52 -10.06
CA VAL A 183 -17.67 -17.43 -8.95
C VAL A 183 -16.92 -16.88 -7.75
N THR A 184 -17.63 -16.39 -6.73
CA THR A 184 -17.02 -16.10 -5.44
C THR A 184 -16.39 -17.38 -4.93
N HIS A 185 -15.07 -17.33 -4.70
CA HIS A 185 -14.29 -18.46 -4.20
C HIS A 185 -15.04 -19.20 -3.09
N GLU A 186 -15.36 -20.48 -3.34
CA GLU A 186 -15.67 -21.48 -2.32
C GLU A 186 -14.51 -21.49 -1.31
N GLY A 187 -14.71 -20.92 -0.13
CA GLY A 187 -13.65 -20.87 0.89
C GLY A 187 -14.04 -20.31 2.25
N LEU A 188 -15.22 -19.68 2.39
CA LEU A 188 -15.68 -19.12 3.68
C LEU A 188 -16.79 -19.93 4.38
N LEU A 189 -17.07 -21.14 3.90
CA LEU A 189 -18.04 -22.05 4.53
C LEU A 189 -17.46 -23.47 4.70
N SER A 190 -16.32 -23.59 5.38
CA SER A 190 -15.96 -24.86 6.02
C SER A 190 -14.84 -24.69 7.06
N SER A 191 -15.21 -24.35 8.28
CA SER A 191 -14.69 -25.04 9.47
C SER A 191 -15.36 -24.48 10.73
N HIS A 192 -16.09 -25.40 11.37
CA HIS A 192 -16.62 -25.34 12.73
C HIS A 192 -15.54 -25.04 13.77
#